data_AF-A0A1W9GIH4-F1
#
_entry.id   AF-A0A1W9GIH4-F1
#
_cell.length_a   1.000
_cell.length_b   1.000
_cell.length_c   1.000
_cell.angle_alpha   90.00
_cell.angle_beta   90.00
_cell.angle_gamma   90.00
#
_symmetry.space_group_name_H-M   'P 1'
#
loop_
_entity.id
_entity.type
_entity.pdbx_description
1 polymer ?
#
loop_
_entity_poly.entity_id
_entity_poly.type
_entity_poly.pdbx_seq_one_letter_code
_entity_poly.pdbx_strand_id
1 'polypeptide(L)'
;MEVPYGATKQSLYFMLTDSTTGARKTGVAHTAVTGSYCRNQGSRVAITMANLAAANSVWASGGWEEIDAVNQPGLYRFDVPNAAFTFGTDADDQPVTTVEVTVTATGAHSETKEIELTYPIITQGTIGATINNQPTFTEHTMLDGTVRKDYL
;
A
#
# COMPACT_ATOMS: atom_id res chain seq x y z
N MET A 1 7.30 0.73 -6.82
CA MET A 1 6.43 1.93 -6.86
C MET A 1 6.19 2.36 -5.43
N GLU A 2 6.24 3.64 -5.10
CA GLU A 2 5.94 4.12 -3.74
C GLU A 2 4.46 4.52 -3.62
N VAL A 3 3.81 4.08 -2.55
CA VAL A 3 2.42 4.43 -2.21
C VAL A 3 2.37 4.77 -0.71
N PRO A 4 1.79 5.91 -0.30
CA PRO A 4 1.68 6.21 1.12
C PRO A 4 0.79 5.20 1.87
N TYR A 5 1.10 4.93 3.14
CA TYR A 5 0.18 4.18 3.99
C TYR A 5 -1.20 4.84 4.05
N GLY A 6 -2.24 4.02 4.02
CA GLY A 6 -3.64 4.46 4.04
C GLY A 6 -4.11 5.08 2.72
N ALA A 7 -3.31 5.04 1.65
CA ALA A 7 -3.73 5.48 0.34
C ALA A 7 -5.03 4.78 -0.08
N THR A 8 -5.93 5.53 -0.70
CA THR A 8 -7.20 5.03 -1.21
C THR A 8 -7.26 5.16 -2.73
N LYS A 9 -8.11 4.34 -3.35
CA LYS A 9 -8.45 4.43 -4.77
C LYS A 9 -7.23 4.32 -5.69
N GLN A 10 -6.31 3.41 -5.37
CA GLN A 10 -5.15 3.15 -6.21
C GLN A 10 -5.53 2.21 -7.35
N SER A 11 -5.08 2.58 -8.55
CA SER A 11 -5.23 1.79 -9.76
C SER A 11 -3.84 1.46 -10.30
N LEU A 12 -3.62 0.19 -10.59
CA LEU A 12 -2.37 -0.31 -11.16
C LEU A 12 -2.62 -0.81 -12.57
N TYR A 13 -1.61 -0.69 -13.42
CA TYR A 13 -1.66 -1.23 -14.77
C TYR A 13 -0.88 -2.53 -14.85
N PHE A 14 -1.49 -3.60 -15.35
CA PHE A 14 -0.87 -4.90 -15.55
C PHE A 14 -0.85 -5.23 -17.03
N MET A 15 0.27 -5.77 -17.50
CA MET A 15 0.41 -6.20 -18.90
C MET A 15 0.33 -7.71 -18.95
N LEU A 16 -0.79 -8.27 -19.41
CA LEU A 16 -0.93 -9.71 -19.54
C LEU A 16 -0.32 -10.19 -20.85
N THR A 17 0.46 -11.27 -20.74
CA THR A 17 1.04 -11.97 -21.88
C THR A 17 0.57 -13.42 -21.89
N ASP A 18 0.29 -13.94 -23.06
CA ASP A 18 -0.12 -15.32 -23.26
C ASP A 18 1.02 -16.26 -22.87
N SER A 19 0.72 -17.24 -22.00
CA SER A 19 1.75 -18.09 -21.39
C SER A 19 2.41 -19.08 -22.34
N THR A 20 1.87 -19.23 -23.56
CA THR A 20 2.37 -20.17 -24.56
C THR A 20 3.05 -19.45 -25.71
N THR A 21 2.48 -18.33 -26.16
CA THR A 21 2.97 -17.60 -27.33
C THR A 21 3.79 -16.35 -26.98
N GLY A 22 3.68 -15.84 -25.74
CA GLY A 22 4.27 -14.57 -25.33
C GLY A 22 3.60 -13.33 -25.93
N ALA A 23 2.54 -13.51 -26.75
CA ALA A 23 1.78 -12.41 -27.33
C ALA A 23 0.98 -11.65 -26.25
N ARG A 24 0.54 -10.43 -26.56
CA ARG A 24 -0.34 -9.66 -25.67
C ARG A 24 -1.69 -10.37 -25.53
N LYS A 25 -2.17 -10.55 -24.29
CA LYS A 25 -3.42 -11.27 -24.02
C LYS A 25 -4.57 -10.31 -23.79
N THR A 26 -5.42 -10.16 -24.79
CA THR A 26 -6.59 -9.26 -24.77
C THR A 26 -7.88 -9.97 -24.34
N GLY A 27 -8.93 -9.21 -24.01
CA GLY A 27 -10.27 -9.74 -23.77
C GLY A 27 -10.44 -10.58 -22.48
N VAL A 28 -9.56 -10.42 -21.49
CA VAL A 28 -9.67 -11.12 -20.20
C VAL A 28 -10.73 -10.44 -19.33
N ALA A 29 -11.91 -11.05 -19.24
CA ALA A 29 -12.99 -10.58 -18.38
C ALA A 29 -12.66 -10.71 -16.89
N HIS A 30 -13.29 -9.89 -16.04
CA HIS A 30 -13.09 -9.91 -14.57
C HIS A 30 -13.34 -11.28 -13.93
N THR A 31 -14.22 -12.11 -14.51
CA THR A 31 -14.50 -13.48 -14.05
C THR A 31 -13.44 -14.51 -14.46
N ALA A 32 -12.54 -14.15 -15.37
CA ALA A 32 -11.49 -15.01 -15.92
C ALA A 32 -10.08 -14.66 -15.40
N VAL A 33 -10.00 -13.74 -14.44
CA VAL A 33 -8.77 -13.33 -13.76
C VAL A 33 -8.95 -13.48 -12.25
N THR A 34 -7.87 -13.83 -11.56
CA THR A 34 -7.79 -13.84 -10.10
C THR A 34 -6.81 -12.77 -9.66
N GLY A 35 -7.24 -11.89 -8.77
CA GLY A 35 -6.38 -10.92 -8.10
C GLY A 35 -6.07 -11.35 -6.66
N SER A 36 -4.88 -11.02 -6.19
CA SER A 36 -4.51 -11.10 -4.78
C SER A 36 -3.47 -10.08 -4.40
N TYR A 37 -3.34 -9.83 -3.11
CA TYR A 37 -2.17 -9.16 -2.58
C TYR A 37 -1.56 -9.95 -1.42
N CYS A 38 -0.27 -9.76 -1.20
CA CYS A 38 0.44 -10.21 -0.01
C CYS A 38 1.14 -8.99 0.59
N ARG A 39 1.09 -8.86 1.91
CA ARG A 39 1.92 -7.88 2.64
C ARG A 39 3.19 -8.59 3.11
N ASN A 40 4.32 -7.90 3.28
CA ASN A 40 5.55 -8.56 3.75
C ASN A 40 5.30 -9.41 5.01
N GLN A 41 5.82 -10.64 4.97
CA GLN A 41 5.63 -11.66 6.02
C GLN A 41 4.15 -11.99 6.35
N GLY A 42 3.21 -11.55 5.51
CA GLY A 42 1.78 -11.81 5.62
C GLY A 42 1.34 -13.04 4.81
N SER A 43 0.08 -13.42 5.00
CA SER A 43 -0.57 -14.42 4.14
C SER A 43 -1.22 -13.76 2.93
N ARG A 44 -1.33 -14.50 1.82
CA ARG A 44 -2.07 -14.08 0.63
C ARG A 44 -3.51 -13.73 1.00
N VAL A 45 -3.95 -12.55 0.57
CA VAL A 45 -5.34 -12.11 0.62
C VAL A 45 -5.94 -12.13 -0.79
N ALA A 46 -7.01 -12.89 -0.97
CA ALA A 46 -7.74 -12.92 -2.23
C ALA A 46 -8.53 -11.61 -2.43
N ILE A 47 -8.58 -11.12 -3.67
CA ILE A 47 -9.39 -9.97 -4.04
C ILE A 47 -10.61 -10.47 -4.80
N THR A 48 -11.80 -10.02 -4.41
CA THR A 48 -13.02 -10.24 -5.20
C THR A 48 -12.96 -9.35 -6.43
N MET A 49 -12.88 -9.93 -7.62
CA MET A 49 -12.82 -9.18 -8.87
C MET A 49 -14.18 -8.58 -9.22
N ALA A 50 -14.18 -7.35 -9.70
CA ALA A 50 -15.37 -6.61 -10.06
C ALA A 50 -15.24 -6.07 -11.49
N ASN A 51 -16.37 -5.99 -12.19
CA ASN A 51 -16.42 -5.38 -13.51
C ASN A 51 -16.34 -3.85 -13.39
N LEU A 52 -15.42 -3.21 -14.13
CA LEU A 52 -15.53 -1.80 -14.44
C LEU A 52 -16.29 -1.67 -15.77
N ALA A 53 -17.14 -0.65 -15.94
CA ALA A 53 -17.90 -0.50 -17.19
C ALA A 53 -17.03 -0.03 -18.37
N ALA A 54 -15.89 0.58 -18.07
CA ALA A 54 -14.90 1.09 -19.00
C ALA A 54 -13.60 1.41 -18.23
N ALA A 55 -12.46 1.44 -18.92
CA ALA A 55 -11.15 1.70 -18.32
C ALA A 55 -11.04 3.05 -17.56
N ASN A 56 -11.88 4.04 -17.91
CA ASN A 56 -11.96 5.35 -17.26
C ASN A 56 -13.09 5.46 -16.22
N SER A 57 -13.76 4.35 -15.88
CA SER A 57 -14.81 4.33 -14.86
C SER A 57 -14.27 4.75 -13.49
N VAL A 58 -15.17 5.21 -12.63
CA VAL A 58 -14.87 5.50 -11.22
C VAL A 58 -14.27 4.25 -10.58
N TRP A 59 -13.26 4.46 -9.73
CA TRP A 59 -12.61 3.38 -8.99
C TRP A 59 -13.64 2.51 -8.26
N ALA A 60 -13.48 1.19 -8.38
CA ALA A 60 -14.26 0.20 -7.64
C ALA A 60 -13.32 -0.85 -7.06
N SER A 61 -13.53 -1.28 -5.82
CA SER A 61 -12.66 -2.28 -5.19
C SER A 61 -12.64 -3.59 -6.01
N GLY A 62 -11.46 -4.00 -6.47
CA GLY A 62 -11.28 -5.16 -7.33
C GLY A 62 -11.67 -4.93 -8.80
N GLY A 63 -11.95 -3.69 -9.18
CA GLY A 63 -12.32 -3.29 -10.53
C GLY A 63 -11.27 -3.67 -11.57
N TRP A 64 -11.71 -4.29 -12.66
CA TRP A 64 -10.85 -4.78 -13.72
C TRP A 64 -11.42 -4.45 -15.09
N GLU A 65 -10.58 -3.91 -15.98
CA GLU A 65 -10.95 -3.63 -17.38
C GLU A 65 -9.70 -3.47 -18.25
N GLU A 66 -9.80 -3.87 -19.52
CA GLU A 66 -8.75 -3.64 -20.51
C GLU A 66 -8.71 -2.17 -20.93
N ILE A 67 -7.51 -1.59 -21.05
CA ILE A 67 -7.37 -0.17 -21.42
C ILE A 67 -7.80 0.06 -22.86
N ASP A 68 -7.17 -0.67 -23.78
CA ASP A 68 -7.42 -0.57 -25.22
C ASP A 68 -6.89 -1.84 -25.90
N ALA A 69 -7.80 -2.73 -26.29
CA ALA A 69 -7.46 -3.99 -26.94
C ALA A 69 -6.81 -3.82 -28.33
N VAL A 70 -6.89 -2.63 -28.93
CA VAL A 70 -6.40 -2.34 -30.29
C VAL A 70 -5.04 -1.65 -30.26
N ASN A 71 -4.93 -0.55 -29.51
CA ASN A 71 -3.70 0.27 -29.50
C ASN A 71 -2.76 -0.07 -28.33
N GLN A 72 -3.27 -0.69 -27.27
CA GLN A 72 -2.48 -1.14 -26.11
C GLN A 72 -2.88 -2.55 -25.67
N PRO A 73 -2.83 -3.55 -26.58
CA PRO A 73 -3.36 -4.87 -26.32
C PRO A 73 -2.72 -5.49 -25.08
N GLY A 74 -3.55 -6.09 -24.22
CA GLY A 74 -3.13 -6.79 -23.02
C GLY A 74 -2.77 -5.88 -21.83
N LEU A 75 -2.92 -4.56 -21.97
CA LEU A 75 -2.79 -3.64 -20.84
C LEU A 75 -4.15 -3.52 -20.12
N TYR A 76 -4.18 -3.85 -18.84
CA TYR A 76 -5.38 -3.78 -18.00
C TYR A 76 -5.18 -2.81 -16.85
N ARG A 77 -6.26 -2.12 -16.48
CA ARG A 77 -6.37 -1.42 -15.20
C ARG A 77 -6.89 -2.41 -14.14
N PHE A 78 -6.26 -2.36 -12.97
CA PHE A 78 -6.72 -3.06 -11.78
C PHE A 78 -6.84 -2.10 -10.61
N ASP A 79 -8.04 -1.99 -10.06
CA ASP A 79 -8.36 -1.16 -8.91
C ASP A 79 -8.15 -1.95 -7.61
N VAL A 80 -6.98 -1.76 -7.00
CA VAL A 80 -6.55 -2.54 -5.83
C VAL A 80 -7.31 -2.08 -4.58
N PRO A 81 -7.92 -3.00 -3.79
CA PRO A 81 -8.66 -2.64 -2.58
C PRO A 81 -7.82 -1.82 -1.60
N ASN A 82 -8.43 -0.80 -0.98
CA ASN A 82 -7.75 0.07 0.00
C ASN A 82 -7.10 -0.71 1.16
N ALA A 83 -7.66 -1.87 1.53
CA ALA A 83 -7.12 -2.77 2.55
C ALA A 83 -5.71 -3.32 2.24
N ALA A 84 -5.27 -3.23 0.98
CA ALA A 84 -3.89 -3.57 0.62
C ALA A 84 -2.89 -2.55 1.19
N PHE A 85 -3.27 -1.28 1.30
CA PHE A 85 -2.39 -0.16 1.66
C PHE A 85 -2.58 0.33 3.10
N THR A 86 -3.45 -0.31 3.89
CA THR A 86 -3.68 0.08 5.29
C THR A 86 -2.43 -0.12 6.13
N PHE A 87 -2.24 0.74 7.12
CA PHE A 87 -1.20 0.55 8.13
C PHE A 87 -1.38 -0.79 8.85
N GLY A 88 -0.26 -1.43 9.18
CA GLY A 88 -0.24 -2.66 9.94
C GLY A 88 1.17 -3.10 10.25
N THR A 89 1.30 -3.96 11.25
CA THR A 89 2.53 -4.68 11.55
C THR A 89 2.43 -6.11 11.04
N ASP A 90 3.58 -6.72 10.78
CA ASP A 90 3.69 -8.11 10.42
C ASP A 90 3.70 -9.02 11.67
N ALA A 91 4.00 -10.32 11.49
CA ALA A 91 4.01 -11.30 12.57
C ALA A 91 5.07 -11.01 13.66
N ASP A 92 6.11 -10.23 13.33
CA ASP A 92 7.22 -9.86 14.22
C ASP A 92 7.08 -8.43 14.76
N ASP A 93 5.87 -7.86 14.68
CA ASP A 93 5.53 -6.49 15.07
C ASP A 93 6.35 -5.40 14.34
N GLN A 94 6.89 -5.73 13.15
CA GLN A 94 7.58 -4.76 12.30
C GLN A 94 6.59 -4.08 11.35
N PRO A 95 6.81 -2.81 10.97
CA PRO A 95 5.92 -2.13 10.06
C PRO A 95 5.94 -2.82 8.69
N VAL A 96 4.75 -3.00 8.12
CA VAL A 96 4.59 -3.58 6.78
C VAL A 96 5.09 -2.62 5.73
N THR A 97 6.26 -2.82 5.13
CA THR A 97 6.82 -1.85 4.18
C THR A 97 6.56 -2.19 2.73
N THR A 98 6.10 -3.41 2.41
CA THR A 98 5.84 -3.80 1.02
C THR A 98 4.54 -4.56 0.84
N VAL A 99 3.96 -4.39 -0.35
CA VAL A 99 2.77 -5.07 -0.82
C VAL A 99 3.05 -5.63 -2.21
N GLU A 100 2.90 -6.94 -2.36
CA GLU A 100 2.95 -7.62 -3.64
C GLU A 100 1.53 -7.81 -4.15
N VAL A 101 1.19 -7.18 -5.27
CA VAL A 101 -0.11 -7.34 -5.93
C VAL A 101 0.07 -8.24 -7.14
N THR A 102 -0.65 -9.35 -7.18
CA THR A 102 -0.55 -10.35 -8.24
C THR A 102 -1.88 -10.52 -8.96
N VAL A 103 -1.82 -10.62 -10.28
CA VAL A 103 -2.94 -11.03 -11.13
C VAL A 103 -2.56 -12.28 -11.93
N THR A 104 -3.50 -13.21 -12.05
CA THR A 104 -3.33 -14.45 -12.82
C THR A 104 -4.60 -14.71 -13.61
N ALA A 105 -4.46 -14.92 -14.92
CA ALA A 105 -5.55 -15.32 -15.80
C ALA A 105 -5.22 -16.63 -16.51
N THR A 106 -6.22 -17.41 -16.88
CA THR A 106 -6.00 -18.69 -17.57
C THR A 106 -5.29 -18.47 -18.90
N GLY A 107 -4.18 -19.19 -19.11
CA GLY A 107 -3.35 -19.05 -20.31
C GLY A 107 -2.59 -17.72 -20.38
N ALA A 108 -2.45 -17.00 -19.26
CA ALA A 108 -1.55 -15.86 -19.13
C ALA A 108 -0.43 -16.18 -18.15
N HIS A 109 0.72 -15.53 -18.30
CA HIS A 109 1.68 -15.47 -17.20
C HIS A 109 1.08 -14.70 -16.02
N SER A 110 1.41 -15.12 -14.80
CA SER A 110 1.10 -14.34 -13.60
C SER A 110 1.97 -13.09 -13.59
N GLU A 111 1.34 -11.95 -13.32
CA GLU A 111 2.03 -10.67 -13.24
C GLU A 111 1.95 -10.17 -11.79
N THR A 112 3.09 -9.82 -11.21
CA THR A 112 3.20 -9.30 -9.85
C THR A 112 3.82 -7.91 -9.87
N LYS A 113 3.26 -7.00 -9.07
CA LYS A 113 3.80 -5.68 -8.82
C LYS A 113 4.11 -5.50 -7.35
N GLU A 114 5.35 -5.13 -7.08
CA GLU A 114 5.79 -4.74 -5.76
C GLU A 114 5.55 -3.25 -5.55
N ILE A 115 4.94 -2.94 -4.41
CA ILE A 115 4.64 -1.60 -3.95
C ILE A 115 5.31 -1.41 -2.60
N GLU A 116 6.10 -0.36 -2.50
CA GLU A 116 6.69 0.10 -1.26
C GLU A 116 5.72 1.05 -0.57
N LEU A 117 5.43 0.78 0.70
CA LEU A 117 4.59 1.62 1.54
C LEU A 117 5.45 2.63 2.27
N THR A 118 5.20 3.91 1.98
CA THR A 118 5.93 5.01 2.59
C THR A 118 5.08 5.70 3.63
N TYR A 119 5.71 6.06 4.74
CA TYR A 119 5.10 7.00 5.68
C TYR A 119 4.91 8.33 4.95
N PRO A 120 3.79 9.03 5.18
CA PRO A 120 3.79 10.44 4.84
C PRO A 120 4.97 11.08 5.58
N ILE A 121 5.82 11.81 4.85
CA ILE A 121 6.84 12.62 5.50
C ILE A 121 6.07 13.63 6.35
N ILE A 122 6.02 13.38 7.66
CA ILE A 122 5.67 14.43 8.59
C ILE A 122 6.89 15.34 8.54
N THR A 123 6.81 16.41 7.77
CA THR A 123 7.75 17.52 7.96
C THR A 123 7.63 17.86 9.43
N GLN A 124 8.66 17.59 10.21
CA GLN A 124 8.76 18.18 11.54
C GLN A 124 8.78 19.69 11.28
N GLY A 125 7.60 20.32 11.28
CA GLY A 125 7.53 21.71 11.69
C GLY A 125 8.25 21.72 13.03
N THR A 126 9.37 22.43 13.09
CA THR A 126 10.29 22.55 14.23
C THR A 126 9.86 21.69 15.41
N ILE A 127 10.58 20.59 15.73
CA ILE A 127 10.47 20.01 17.08
C ILE A 127 10.95 21.08 18.05
N GLY A 128 10.00 21.92 18.43
CA GLY A 128 10.08 23.03 19.37
C GLY A 128 8.89 22.98 20.32
N ALA A 129 8.10 21.90 20.27
CA ALA A 129 7.27 21.51 21.40
C ALA A 129 8.11 20.55 22.26
N THR A 130 8.59 21.09 23.38
CA THR A 130 9.12 20.37 24.54
C THR A 130 8.48 18.99 24.69
N ILE A 131 9.31 17.96 24.88
CA ILE A 131 8.88 16.66 25.42
C ILE A 131 8.30 16.86 26.84
N ASN A 132 7.04 17.30 26.91
CA ASN A 132 6.33 17.62 28.15
C ASN A 132 5.92 16.35 28.90
N ASN A 133 6.91 15.62 29.41
CA ASN A 133 6.77 14.82 30.62
C ASN A 133 8.06 14.81 31.45
N GLN A 134 8.92 15.83 31.31
CA GLN A 134 9.92 16.08 32.34
C GLN A 134 9.18 16.63 33.57
N PRO A 135 9.26 15.96 34.72
CA PRO A 135 8.63 16.45 35.94
C PRO A 135 9.13 17.87 36.22
N THR A 136 8.19 18.79 36.39
CA THR A 136 8.50 20.16 36.82
C THR A 136 9.18 20.07 38.18
N PHE A 137 10.39 20.59 38.31
CA PHE A 137 11.10 20.70 39.59
C PHE A 137 11.27 22.16 39.97
N THR A 138 11.32 22.41 41.28
CA THR A 138 11.79 23.69 41.82
C THR A 138 13.19 23.50 42.35
N GLU A 139 14.11 24.40 41.99
CA GLU A 139 15.46 24.42 42.56
C GLU A 139 15.46 25.23 43.85
N HIS A 140 15.92 24.60 44.92
CA HIS A 140 16.19 25.29 46.18
C HIS A 140 17.70 25.33 46.41
N THR A 141 18.25 26.53 46.49
CA THR A 141 19.63 26.74 46.95
C THR A 141 19.66 26.64 48.46
N MET A 142 20.39 25.66 48.99
CA MET A 142 20.54 25.45 50.42
C MET A 142 21.54 26.43 51.03
N LEU A 143 21.52 26.56 52.37
CA LEU A 143 22.44 27.46 53.10
C LEU A 143 23.92 27.06 52.97
N ASP A 144 24.19 25.81 52.59
CA ASP A 144 25.54 25.31 52.28
C ASP A 144 25.97 25.54 50.82
N GLY A 145 25.11 26.17 50.01
CA GLY A 145 25.35 26.46 48.59
C GLY A 145 25.02 25.32 47.63
N THR A 146 24.59 24.16 48.13
CA THR A 146 24.18 23.03 47.29
C THR A 146 22.80 23.28 46.67
N VAL A 147 22.65 22.96 45.38
CA VAL A 147 21.35 23.03 44.70
C VAL A 147 20.65 21.67 44.80
N ARG A 148 19.46 21.66 45.41
CA ARG A 148 18.59 20.49 45.44
C ARG A 148 17.43 20.68 44.46
N LYS A 149 17.16 19.65 43.66
CA LYS A 149 15.99 19.58 42.76
C LYS A 149 14.89 18.79 43.45
N ASP A 150 13.81 19.46 43.79
CA ASP A 150 12.61 18.79 44.30
C ASP A 150 11.57 18.74 43.18
N TYR A 151 11.27 17.52 42.76
CA TYR A 151 10.25 17.23 41.76
C TYR A 151 8.85 17.35 42.40
N LEU A 152 7.92 18.02 41.72
CA LEU A 152 6.51 18.10 42.12
C LEU A 152 5.81 16.74 42.02
#